data_AF-A0A8J2RKZ7-F1
#
_entry.id   AF-A0A8J2RKZ7-F1
#
_cell.length_a   1.000
_cell.length_b   1.000
_cell.length_c   1.000
_cell.angle_alpha   90.00
_cell.angle_beta   90.00
_cell.angle_gamma   90.00
#
_symmetry.space_group_name_H-M   'P 1'
#
loop_
_entity.id
_entity.type
_entity.pdbx_description
1 polymer ?
#
loop_
_entity_poly.entity_id
_entity_poly.type
_entity_poly.pdbx_seq_one_letter_code
_entity_poly.pdbx_strand_id
1 'polypeptide(L)'
;MSSFKPKLGDGSVVLPQTRVKMIMKSSPDTESISTDALYFVTKATEFFVEHLAQEIYESTNKSNELTYKGLADIVQKSDSMQFLKDMVPKKITFKEYQEILKEKENGDLMSNRVKILHNGYSSNIIEEKDENLPFVRANCSCVLVTGIIVDTMTPWDTKFILLALEANGLTPDDINYVVSTHGHSDHIGNNNLFLKAKHIVGYCVSVKDQYFIHPFDKGIAFEIDAGIKVIPTPGHTADDVSVVVKTEDLGIVVIAGDIFEREEDIEQPEIWRSCGSVNPEQQENSRAIIANIADYIVPGHGPIFKVTDAMKKKLSQNVRMCNS
;
A
#
# COMPACT_ATOMS: atom_id res chain seq x y z
N MET A 1 -6.55 7.46 -41.63
CA MET A 1 -7.36 6.24 -41.46
C MET A 1 -7.52 5.59 -42.82
N SER A 2 -6.75 4.53 -43.08
CA SER A 2 -7.03 3.62 -44.19
C SER A 2 -8.39 2.98 -43.90
N SER A 3 -9.38 3.17 -44.79
CA SER A 3 -10.69 2.55 -44.60
C SER A 3 -10.57 1.07 -44.98
N PHE A 4 -10.26 0.19 -44.01
CA PHE A 4 -10.34 -1.24 -44.22
C PHE A 4 -11.74 -1.59 -44.74
N LYS A 5 -11.82 -2.09 -45.97
CA LYS A 5 -13.06 -2.57 -46.59
C LYS A 5 -12.91 -4.07 -46.78
N PRO A 6 -13.52 -4.90 -45.91
CA PRO A 6 -13.45 -6.34 -46.08
C PRO A 6 -14.04 -6.72 -47.44
N LYS A 7 -13.36 -7.62 -48.17
CA LYS A 7 -13.93 -8.17 -49.40
C LYS A 7 -15.10 -9.07 -49.00
N LEU A 8 -16.32 -8.68 -49.36
CA LEU A 8 -17.50 -9.50 -49.19
C LEU A 8 -17.37 -10.76 -50.06
N GLY A 9 -17.05 -11.89 -49.42
CA GLY A 9 -17.01 -13.21 -50.04
C GLY A 9 -18.41 -13.79 -50.26
N ASP A 10 -18.48 -15.03 -50.73
CA ASP A 10 -19.69 -15.79 -51.04
C ASP A 10 -20.52 -16.23 -49.82
N GLY A 11 -20.18 -15.75 -48.62
CA GLY A 11 -20.80 -16.17 -47.36
C GLY A 11 -20.23 -17.46 -46.76
N SER A 12 -19.25 -18.11 -47.41
CA SER A 12 -18.56 -19.27 -46.84
C SER A 12 -17.59 -18.85 -45.73
N VAL A 13 -17.49 -19.63 -44.65
CA VAL A 13 -16.48 -19.45 -43.58
C VAL A 13 -15.22 -20.26 -43.90
N VAL A 14 -14.05 -19.67 -43.62
CA VAL A 14 -12.73 -20.28 -43.76
C VAL A 14 -12.30 -20.95 -42.45
N LEU A 15 -12.61 -20.33 -41.31
CA LEU A 15 -12.26 -20.85 -40.00
C LEU A 15 -13.19 -22.02 -39.62
N PRO A 16 -12.66 -23.12 -39.04
CA PRO A 16 -13.47 -24.25 -38.62
C PRO A 16 -14.42 -23.88 -37.47
N GLN A 17 -15.72 -23.84 -37.74
CA GLN A 17 -16.73 -23.45 -36.76
C GLN A 17 -16.70 -24.32 -35.49
N THR A 18 -16.35 -25.61 -35.60
CA THR A 18 -16.20 -26.49 -34.43
C THR A 18 -15.11 -26.01 -33.47
N ARG A 19 -13.99 -25.49 -33.98
CA ARG A 19 -12.91 -24.92 -33.14
C ARG A 19 -13.31 -23.59 -32.54
N VAL A 20 -13.94 -22.72 -33.32
CA VAL A 20 -14.46 -21.43 -32.83
C VAL A 20 -15.46 -21.66 -31.68
N LYS A 21 -16.37 -22.62 -31.84
CA LYS A 21 -17.34 -23.00 -30.80
C LYS A 21 -16.68 -23.48 -29.51
N MET A 22 -15.60 -24.28 -29.61
CA MET A 22 -14.85 -24.71 -28.42
C MET A 22 -14.20 -23.55 -27.68
N ILE A 23 -13.61 -22.59 -28.40
CA ILE A 23 -13.00 -21.39 -27.81
C ILE A 23 -14.07 -20.50 -27.16
N MET A 24 -15.21 -20.29 -27.82
CA MET A 24 -16.31 -19.52 -27.23
C MET A 24 -16.80 -20.15 -25.91
N LYS A 25 -16.83 -21.49 -25.82
CA LYS A 25 -17.23 -22.23 -24.62
C LYS A 25 -16.19 -22.24 -23.49
N SER A 26 -14.94 -21.81 -23.74
CA SER A 26 -13.96 -21.71 -22.65
C SER A 26 -14.17 -20.51 -21.75
N SER A 27 -15.09 -19.60 -22.12
CA SER A 27 -15.51 -18.50 -21.25
C SER A 27 -16.52 -19.02 -20.21
N PRO A 28 -16.30 -18.76 -18.90
CA PRO A 28 -17.11 -19.33 -17.81
C PRO A 28 -18.59 -18.94 -17.86
N ASP A 29 -18.93 -17.84 -18.54
CA ASP A 29 -20.30 -17.31 -18.60
C ASP A 29 -21.10 -17.78 -19.83
N THR A 30 -20.56 -18.70 -20.64
CA THR A 30 -21.17 -19.09 -21.93
C THR A 30 -21.86 -20.46 -21.87
N GLU A 31 -23.15 -20.49 -21.49
CA GLU A 31 -23.92 -21.73 -21.38
C GLU A 31 -24.34 -22.34 -22.73
N SER A 32 -24.84 -21.52 -23.65
CA SER A 32 -25.31 -21.96 -24.97
C SER A 32 -24.95 -20.97 -26.08
N ILE A 33 -24.66 -21.48 -27.28
CA ILE A 33 -24.23 -20.69 -28.45
C ILE A 33 -25.14 -21.06 -29.62
N SER A 34 -25.87 -20.09 -30.16
CA SER A 34 -26.70 -20.27 -31.35
C SER A 34 -25.86 -20.45 -32.61
N THR A 35 -26.45 -21.05 -33.65
CA THR A 35 -25.79 -21.23 -34.96
C THR A 35 -25.42 -19.89 -35.60
N ASP A 36 -26.28 -18.89 -35.45
CA ASP A 36 -26.08 -17.56 -36.04
C ASP A 36 -24.98 -16.80 -35.30
N ALA A 37 -24.97 -16.84 -33.97
CA ALA A 37 -23.89 -16.26 -33.17
C ALA A 37 -22.54 -16.91 -33.51
N LEU A 38 -22.51 -18.25 -33.66
CA LEU A 38 -21.31 -18.96 -34.07
C LEU A 38 -20.82 -18.50 -35.45
N TYR A 39 -21.73 -18.33 -36.42
CA TYR A 39 -21.39 -17.85 -37.75
C TYR A 39 -20.86 -16.41 -37.72
N PHE A 40 -21.53 -15.48 -37.03
CA PHE A 40 -21.10 -14.08 -36.94
C PHE A 40 -19.75 -13.93 -36.25
N VAL A 41 -19.52 -14.64 -35.13
CA VAL A 41 -18.23 -14.62 -34.43
C VAL A 41 -17.13 -15.21 -35.29
N THR A 42 -17.41 -16.30 -36.02
CA THR A 42 -16.45 -16.88 -36.98
C THR A 42 -16.06 -15.84 -38.03
N LYS A 43 -17.04 -15.14 -38.62
CA LYS A 43 -16.79 -14.10 -39.63
C LYS A 43 -16.08 -12.86 -39.10
N ALA A 44 -16.47 -12.39 -37.92
CA ALA A 44 -15.80 -11.29 -37.25
C ALA A 44 -14.32 -11.62 -36.96
N THR A 45 -14.04 -12.86 -36.54
CA THR A 45 -12.68 -13.34 -36.28
C THR A 45 -11.85 -13.36 -37.57
N GLU A 46 -12.41 -13.84 -38.68
CA GLU A 46 -11.74 -13.81 -39.99
C GLU A 46 -11.36 -12.39 -40.40
N PHE A 47 -12.32 -11.46 -40.35
CA PHE A 47 -12.06 -10.05 -40.69
C PHE A 47 -11.07 -9.40 -39.74
N PHE A 48 -11.10 -9.76 -38.46
CA PHE A 48 -10.14 -9.26 -37.49
C PHE A 48 -8.72 -9.73 -37.81
N VAL A 49 -8.53 -11.01 -38.12
CA VAL A 49 -7.22 -11.56 -38.51
C VAL A 49 -6.71 -10.93 -39.80
N GLU A 50 -7.57 -10.74 -40.79
CA GLU A 50 -7.23 -10.06 -42.04
C GLU A 50 -6.81 -8.60 -41.81
N HIS A 51 -7.60 -7.85 -41.03
CA HIS A 51 -7.29 -6.48 -40.66
C HIS A 51 -5.95 -6.37 -39.93
N LEU A 52 -5.72 -7.24 -38.94
CA LEU A 52 -4.48 -7.28 -38.18
C LEU A 52 -3.27 -7.57 -39.08
N ALA A 53 -3.39 -8.52 -40.00
CA ALA A 53 -2.33 -8.84 -40.96
C ALA A 53 -2.05 -7.65 -41.91
N GLN A 54 -3.09 -6.95 -42.35
CA GLN A 54 -2.95 -5.79 -43.23
C GLN A 54 -2.26 -4.62 -42.53
N GLU A 55 -2.63 -4.31 -41.28
CA GLU A 55 -1.96 -3.26 -40.49
C GLU A 55 -0.47 -3.57 -40.33
N ILE A 56 -0.10 -4.83 -40.06
CA ILE A 56 1.31 -5.26 -39.97
C ILE A 56 2.03 -5.07 -41.29
N TYR A 57 1.42 -5.49 -42.40
CA TYR A 57 1.98 -5.33 -43.72
C TYR A 57 2.21 -3.86 -44.11
N GLU A 58 1.25 -2.98 -43.81
CA GLU A 58 1.36 -1.54 -44.06
C GLU A 58 2.45 -0.89 -43.18
N SER A 59 2.61 -1.33 -41.94
CA SER A 59 3.64 -0.81 -41.02
C SER A 59 5.07 -1.26 -41.32
N THR A 60 5.24 -2.37 -42.04
CA THR A 60 6.55 -3.01 -42.32
C THR A 60 7.11 -2.67 -43.71
N ASN A 61 6.71 -1.52 -44.28
CA ASN A 61 7.08 -1.13 -45.66
C ASN A 61 6.74 -2.21 -46.70
N LYS A 62 5.63 -2.93 -46.52
CA LYS A 62 5.16 -3.98 -47.44
C LYS A 62 6.12 -5.18 -47.55
N SER A 63 6.79 -5.53 -46.45
CA SER A 63 7.51 -6.80 -46.36
C SER A 63 6.54 -7.97 -46.43
N ASN A 64 6.91 -9.04 -47.14
CA ASN A 64 6.12 -10.28 -47.19
C ASN A 64 6.26 -11.14 -45.91
N GLU A 65 6.94 -10.64 -44.88
CA GLU A 65 7.17 -11.36 -43.63
C GLU A 65 6.50 -10.65 -42.44
N LEU A 66 5.61 -11.36 -41.75
CA LEU A 66 4.96 -10.90 -40.52
C LEU A 66 5.80 -11.30 -39.31
N THR A 67 6.36 -10.33 -38.59
CA THR A 67 7.17 -10.58 -37.40
C THR A 67 6.40 -10.30 -36.11
N TYR A 68 6.72 -11.03 -35.04
CA TYR A 68 6.16 -10.75 -33.71
C TYR A 68 6.41 -9.30 -33.26
N LYS A 69 7.57 -8.74 -33.60
CA LYS A 69 7.92 -7.34 -33.29
C LYS A 69 6.94 -6.37 -33.95
N GLY A 70 6.65 -6.56 -35.25
CA GLY A 70 5.68 -5.75 -35.97
C GLY A 70 4.27 -5.84 -35.37
N LEU A 71 3.83 -7.06 -35.01
CA LEU A 71 2.56 -7.28 -34.33
C LEU A 71 2.51 -6.55 -32.97
N ALA A 72 3.52 -6.73 -32.12
CA ALA A 72 3.59 -6.07 -30.81
C ALA A 72 3.64 -4.53 -30.94
N ASP A 73 4.32 -4.00 -31.95
CA ASP A 73 4.37 -2.55 -32.18
C ASP A 73 3.01 -1.96 -32.56
N ILE A 74 2.21 -2.66 -33.37
CA ILE A 74 0.87 -2.18 -33.76
C ILE A 74 -0.12 -2.26 -32.61
N VAL A 75 -0.13 -3.39 -31.88
CA VAL A 75 -0.99 -3.58 -30.70
C VAL A 75 -0.74 -2.48 -29.67
N GLN A 76 0.52 -2.02 -29.54
CA GLN A 76 0.86 -0.94 -28.61
C GLN A 76 0.52 0.47 -29.12
N LYS A 77 0.52 0.68 -30.45
CA LYS A 77 0.25 1.99 -31.06
C LYS A 77 -1.23 2.26 -31.35
N SER A 78 -2.05 1.22 -31.47
CA SER A 78 -3.46 1.37 -31.86
C SER A 78 -4.41 1.28 -30.66
N ASP A 79 -5.22 2.32 -30.46
CA ASP A 79 -6.25 2.35 -29.40
C ASP A 79 -7.31 1.25 -29.61
N SER A 80 -7.64 0.92 -30.86
CA SER A 80 -8.60 -0.14 -31.18
C SER A 80 -8.12 -1.55 -30.82
N MET A 81 -6.82 -1.71 -30.53
CA MET A 81 -6.18 -2.99 -30.20
C MET A 81 -5.74 -3.07 -28.73
N GLN A 82 -6.20 -2.16 -27.88
CA GLN A 82 -5.84 -2.12 -26.46
C GLN A 82 -6.08 -3.46 -25.74
N PHE A 83 -7.14 -4.19 -26.10
CA PHE A 83 -7.49 -5.49 -25.53
C PHE A 83 -6.44 -6.60 -25.79
N LEU A 84 -5.52 -6.40 -26.73
CA LEU A 84 -4.46 -7.36 -27.05
C LEU A 84 -3.14 -7.08 -26.33
N LYS A 85 -2.99 -5.94 -25.63
CA LYS A 85 -1.69 -5.51 -25.07
C LYS A 85 -1.09 -6.52 -24.09
N ASP A 86 -1.94 -7.18 -23.29
CA ASP A 86 -1.50 -8.17 -22.29
C ASP A 86 -1.16 -9.53 -22.93
N MET A 87 -1.80 -9.85 -24.05
CA MET A 87 -1.60 -11.11 -24.77
C MET A 87 -0.42 -11.03 -25.74
N VAL A 88 -0.10 -9.83 -26.23
CA VAL A 88 1.01 -9.55 -27.16
C VAL A 88 1.93 -8.47 -26.55
N PRO A 89 2.67 -8.80 -25.48
CA PRO A 89 3.59 -7.85 -24.87
C PRO A 89 4.77 -7.56 -25.80
N LYS A 90 5.33 -6.36 -25.68
CA LYS A 90 6.67 -6.09 -26.23
C LYS A 90 7.68 -6.98 -25.51
N LYS A 91 8.48 -7.71 -26.28
CA LYS A 91 9.61 -8.44 -25.72
C LYS A 91 10.65 -7.43 -25.27
N ILE A 92 10.96 -7.49 -23.98
CA ILE A 92 12.09 -6.80 -23.35
C ILE A 92 13.14 -7.84 -23.00
N THR A 93 14.39 -7.44 -22.98
CA THR A 93 15.49 -8.26 -22.49
C THR A 93 15.41 -8.39 -20.96
N PHE A 94 16.02 -9.44 -20.41
CA PHE A 94 16.11 -9.60 -18.96
C PHE A 94 16.80 -8.41 -18.27
N LYS A 95 17.79 -7.81 -18.95
CA LYS A 95 18.48 -6.62 -18.48
C LYS A 95 17.54 -5.40 -18.41
N GLU A 96 16.80 -5.12 -19.47
CA GLU A 96 15.79 -4.04 -19.49
C GLU A 96 14.70 -4.28 -18.44
N TYR A 97 14.27 -5.53 -18.24
CA TYR A 97 13.32 -5.86 -17.18
C TYR A 97 13.88 -5.56 -15.78
N GLN A 98 15.15 -5.90 -15.52
CA GLN A 98 15.81 -5.56 -14.26
C GLN A 98 15.98 -4.04 -14.07
N GLU A 99 16.25 -3.31 -15.15
CA GLU A 99 16.32 -1.85 -15.12
C GLU A 99 14.94 -1.24 -14.83
N ILE A 100 13.88 -1.72 -15.47
CA ILE A 100 12.49 -1.31 -15.19
C ILE A 100 12.11 -1.64 -13.74
N LEU A 101 12.50 -2.80 -13.20
CA LEU A 101 12.25 -3.12 -11.79
C LEU A 101 12.98 -2.17 -10.85
N LYS A 102 14.25 -1.87 -11.11
CA LYS A 102 15.03 -0.91 -10.32
C LYS A 102 14.52 0.51 -10.43
N GLU A 103 14.08 0.93 -11.62
CA GLU A 103 13.49 2.24 -11.87
C GLU A 103 12.10 2.37 -11.26
N LYS A 104 11.31 1.28 -11.22
CA LYS A 104 10.01 1.26 -10.58
C LYS A 104 10.14 1.22 -9.06
N GLU A 105 11.04 0.40 -8.52
CA GLU A 105 11.42 0.46 -7.11
C GLU A 105 11.92 1.86 -6.75
N ASN A 106 12.89 2.43 -7.50
CA ASN A 106 13.37 3.79 -7.22
C ASN A 106 12.32 4.88 -7.46
N GLY A 107 11.44 4.74 -8.44
CA GLY A 107 10.38 5.70 -8.75
C GLY A 107 9.28 5.72 -7.69
N ASP A 108 8.85 4.54 -7.23
CA ASP A 108 7.89 4.39 -6.14
C ASP A 108 8.54 4.78 -4.79
N LEU A 109 9.81 4.40 -4.56
CA LEU A 109 10.63 4.82 -3.40
C LEU A 109 10.79 6.35 -3.28
N MET A 110 10.71 7.09 -4.39
CA MET A 110 10.90 8.55 -4.46
C MET A 110 9.58 9.33 -4.40
N SER A 111 8.42 8.67 -4.31
CA SER A 111 7.10 9.33 -4.27
C SER A 111 6.46 9.40 -2.89
N ASN A 112 6.95 8.62 -1.92
CA ASN A 112 6.33 8.50 -0.61
C ASN A 112 6.41 9.81 0.17
N ARG A 113 5.25 10.27 0.65
CA ARG A 113 5.13 11.47 1.49
C ARG A 113 4.40 11.15 2.77
N VAL A 114 4.96 11.60 3.88
CA VAL A 114 4.33 11.53 5.20
C VAL A 114 3.58 12.82 5.46
N LYS A 115 2.27 12.74 5.72
CA LYS A 115 1.44 13.87 6.11
C LYS A 115 0.85 13.62 7.49
N ILE A 116 1.21 14.47 8.45
CA ILE A 116 0.60 14.45 9.77
C ILE A 116 -0.78 15.09 9.65
N LEU A 117 -1.84 14.29 9.75
CA LEU A 117 -3.22 14.78 9.73
C LEU A 117 -3.61 15.37 11.08
N HIS A 118 -3.07 14.80 12.16
CA HIS A 118 -3.22 15.28 13.53
C HIS A 118 -1.96 14.96 14.34
N ASN A 119 -1.49 15.91 15.16
CA ASN A 119 -0.47 15.63 16.17
C ASN A 119 -1.20 15.14 17.41
N GLY A 120 -0.82 13.98 17.93
CA GLY A 120 -1.41 13.47 19.17
C GLY A 120 -1.10 14.35 20.36
N TYR A 121 -1.82 14.12 21.46
CA TYR A 121 -1.56 14.77 22.73
C TYR A 121 -1.90 13.85 23.89
N SER A 122 -1.24 14.06 25.02
CA SER A 122 -1.67 13.52 26.31
C SER A 122 -1.46 14.55 27.41
N SER A 123 -2.37 14.59 28.39
CA SER A 123 -2.29 15.47 29.56
C SER A 123 -1.70 14.78 30.77
N ASN A 124 -1.35 15.55 31.80
CA ASN A 124 -1.13 14.98 33.13
C ASN A 124 -2.43 14.37 33.67
N ILE A 125 -2.28 13.48 34.66
CA ILE A 125 -3.39 12.92 35.42
C ILE A 125 -4.14 14.05 36.14
N ILE A 126 -5.46 14.09 35.97
CA ILE A 126 -6.38 15.03 36.62
C ILE A 126 -7.26 14.24 37.60
N GLU A 127 -7.41 14.75 38.82
CA GLU A 127 -8.38 14.23 39.79
C GLU A 127 -9.70 15.01 39.66
N GLU A 128 -10.77 14.37 39.17
CA GLU A 128 -12.12 14.94 39.20
C GLU A 128 -12.97 14.38 40.35
N LYS A 129 -13.82 15.24 40.91
CA LYS A 129 -14.64 14.93 42.10
C LYS A 129 -15.85 14.03 41.83
N ASP A 130 -16.27 13.88 40.57
CA ASP A 130 -17.57 13.27 40.24
C ASP A 130 -17.52 11.75 39.99
N GLU A 131 -16.38 11.19 39.59
CA GLU A 131 -16.24 9.73 39.35
C GLU A 131 -15.22 9.02 40.26
N ASN A 132 -14.55 9.74 41.17
CA ASN A 132 -13.57 9.23 42.14
C ASN A 132 -12.38 8.46 41.56
N LEU A 133 -12.08 8.60 40.26
CA LEU A 133 -10.88 8.03 39.64
C LEU A 133 -10.05 9.11 38.94
N PRO A 134 -8.71 9.07 39.08
CA PRO A 134 -7.82 9.90 38.28
C PRO A 134 -7.94 9.55 36.78
N PHE A 135 -7.94 10.55 35.90
CA PHE A 135 -8.02 10.35 34.45
C PHE A 135 -6.99 11.18 33.68
N VAL A 136 -6.72 10.76 32.44
CA VAL A 136 -5.85 11.46 31.47
C VAL A 136 -6.69 11.79 30.24
N ARG A 137 -6.45 12.95 29.63
CA ARG A 137 -6.98 13.26 28.28
C ARG A 137 -5.90 12.95 27.27
N ALA A 138 -6.18 12.07 26.32
CA ALA A 138 -5.25 11.72 25.27
C ALA A 138 -5.95 11.43 23.94
N ASN A 139 -5.22 11.63 22.86
CA ASN A 139 -5.46 11.05 21.54
C ASN A 139 -4.13 10.81 20.82
N CYS A 140 -4.14 10.03 19.74
CA CYS A 140 -2.92 9.73 19.03
C CYS A 140 -2.62 10.66 17.84
N SER A 141 -1.39 10.63 17.36
CA SER A 141 -1.00 11.12 16.05
C SER A 141 -1.69 10.30 14.96
N CYS A 142 -2.29 10.98 13.99
CA CYS A 142 -2.94 10.36 12.84
C CYS A 142 -2.17 10.74 11.58
N VAL A 143 -1.66 9.75 10.84
CA VAL A 143 -0.69 9.98 9.78
C VAL A 143 -1.16 9.34 8.47
N LEU A 144 -1.05 10.10 7.37
CA LEU A 144 -1.33 9.63 6.02
C LEU A 144 -0.02 9.42 5.25
N VAL A 145 0.16 8.23 4.68
CA VAL A 145 1.30 7.85 3.85
C VAL A 145 0.76 7.14 2.61
N THR A 146 0.67 7.83 1.47
CA THR A 146 0.27 7.27 0.15
C THR A 146 -0.74 6.09 0.21
N GLY A 147 -2.03 6.36 0.48
CA GLY A 147 -3.06 5.31 0.54
C GLY A 147 -3.04 4.45 1.82
N ILE A 148 -2.17 4.77 2.78
CA ILE A 148 -2.07 4.12 4.09
C ILE A 148 -2.39 5.16 5.16
N ILE A 149 -3.21 4.79 6.13
CA ILE A 149 -3.40 5.58 7.35
C ILE A 149 -2.78 4.85 8.53
N VAL A 150 -2.04 5.57 9.37
CA VAL A 150 -1.40 5.06 10.58
C VAL A 150 -2.05 5.71 11.79
N ASP A 151 -2.64 4.87 12.64
CA ASP A 151 -3.53 5.17 13.76
C ASP A 151 -4.75 6.05 13.40
N THR A 152 -5.84 5.87 14.16
CA THR A 152 -7.16 6.42 13.84
C THR A 152 -7.83 7.16 15.00
N MET A 153 -7.05 7.66 15.97
CA MET A 153 -7.51 8.49 17.08
C MET A 153 -8.64 7.83 17.90
N THR A 154 -9.30 8.60 18.76
CA THR A 154 -10.44 8.12 19.56
C THR A 154 -11.72 8.06 18.72
N PRO A 155 -12.74 7.26 19.12
CA PRO A 155 -14.04 7.25 18.44
C PRO A 155 -14.74 8.62 18.35
N TRP A 156 -14.33 9.61 19.14
CA TRP A 156 -14.89 10.97 19.11
C TRP A 156 -14.24 11.88 18.07
N ASP A 157 -13.12 11.44 17.48
CA ASP A 157 -12.34 12.22 16.51
C ASP A 157 -12.73 11.97 15.05
N THR A 158 -13.80 11.22 14.80
CA THR A 158 -14.28 10.85 13.45
C THR A 158 -14.32 12.04 12.50
N LYS A 159 -14.85 13.17 12.95
CA LYS A 159 -15.00 14.38 12.13
C LYS A 159 -13.66 14.96 11.70
N PHE A 160 -12.64 14.91 12.56
CA PHE A 160 -11.32 15.42 12.24
C PHE A 160 -10.66 14.58 11.13
N ILE A 161 -10.75 13.25 11.23
CA ILE A 161 -10.19 12.33 10.22
C ILE A 161 -10.86 12.55 8.86
N LEU A 162 -12.19 12.61 8.82
CA LEU A 162 -12.92 12.79 7.56
C LEU A 162 -12.57 14.12 6.88
N LEU A 163 -12.53 15.22 7.64
CA LEU A 163 -12.14 16.53 7.12
C LEU A 163 -10.68 16.55 6.64
N ALA A 164 -9.77 15.87 7.36
CA ALA A 164 -8.36 15.82 6.99
C ALA A 164 -8.14 14.99 5.71
N LEU A 165 -8.89 13.89 5.51
CA LEU A 165 -8.87 13.13 4.25
C LEU A 165 -9.44 13.95 3.09
N GLU A 166 -10.58 14.61 3.30
CA GLU A 166 -11.22 15.47 2.29
C GLU A 166 -10.29 16.61 1.85
N ALA A 167 -9.59 17.26 2.79
CA ALA A 167 -8.59 18.28 2.49
C ALA A 167 -7.39 17.76 1.65
N ASN A 168 -7.19 16.44 1.64
CA ASN A 168 -6.21 15.75 0.79
C ASN A 168 -6.82 15.15 -0.48
N GLY A 169 -8.11 15.42 -0.76
CA GLY A 169 -8.83 14.90 -1.92
C GLY A 169 -9.14 13.41 -1.84
N LEU A 170 -9.23 12.85 -0.63
CA LEU A 170 -9.44 11.44 -0.37
C LEU A 170 -10.72 11.19 0.43
N THR A 171 -11.25 9.98 0.28
CA THR A 171 -12.31 9.40 1.09
C THR A 171 -11.76 8.19 1.86
N PRO A 172 -12.46 7.69 2.91
CA PRO A 172 -12.04 6.46 3.58
C PRO A 172 -11.90 5.24 2.65
N ASP A 173 -12.66 5.22 1.56
CA ASP A 173 -12.64 4.15 0.56
C ASP A 173 -11.37 4.14 -0.31
N ASP A 174 -10.63 5.26 -0.34
CA ASP A 174 -9.36 5.40 -1.07
C ASP A 174 -8.16 4.86 -0.26
N ILE A 175 -8.39 4.47 1.00
CA ILE A 175 -7.36 3.91 1.88
C ILE A 175 -7.24 2.39 1.67
N ASN A 176 -6.03 1.94 1.35
CA ASN A 176 -5.71 0.55 1.09
C ASN A 176 -5.25 -0.20 2.35
N TYR A 177 -4.62 0.52 3.29
CA TYR A 177 -4.14 -0.04 4.54
C TYR A 177 -4.46 0.87 5.73
N VAL A 178 -4.89 0.26 6.84
CA VAL A 178 -4.91 0.89 8.16
C VAL A 178 -3.88 0.17 9.01
N VAL A 179 -2.90 0.89 9.52
CA VAL A 179 -1.93 0.36 10.48
C VAL A 179 -2.21 1.01 11.83
N SER A 180 -2.78 0.26 12.76
CA SER A 180 -2.82 0.64 14.16
C SER A 180 -1.58 0.10 14.86
N THR A 181 -0.77 1.00 15.40
CA THR A 181 0.48 0.68 16.09
C THR A 181 0.25 -0.32 17.22
N HIS A 182 -0.86 -0.19 17.94
CA HIS A 182 -1.31 -1.12 18.97
C HIS A 182 -2.82 -0.99 19.23
N GLY A 183 -3.34 -1.75 20.20
CA GLY A 183 -4.77 -1.93 20.45
C GLY A 183 -5.44 -0.94 21.42
N HIS A 184 -4.81 0.17 21.81
CA HIS A 184 -5.47 1.14 22.68
C HIS A 184 -6.55 1.95 21.96
N SER A 185 -7.60 2.32 22.70
CA SER A 185 -8.84 2.90 22.16
C SER A 185 -8.66 4.21 21.42
N ASP A 186 -7.62 4.95 21.77
CA ASP A 186 -7.21 6.21 21.18
C ASP A 186 -6.31 6.05 19.94
N HIS A 187 -5.97 4.83 19.55
CA HIS A 187 -5.24 4.51 18.31
C HIS A 187 -6.10 3.75 17.28
N ILE A 188 -7.16 3.07 17.73
CA ILE A 188 -8.02 2.23 16.88
C ILE A 188 -9.45 2.74 16.72
N GLY A 189 -9.75 3.89 17.32
CA GLY A 189 -11.12 4.35 17.56
C GLY A 189 -11.97 4.56 16.31
N ASN A 190 -11.35 4.76 15.15
CA ASN A 190 -12.06 4.95 13.87
C ASN A 190 -11.63 3.95 12.78
N ASN A 191 -11.09 2.78 13.14
CA ASN A 191 -10.74 1.74 12.15
C ASN A 191 -11.95 1.32 11.30
N ASN A 192 -13.17 1.42 11.86
CA ASN A 192 -14.43 1.13 11.18
C ASN A 192 -14.76 2.07 10.01
N LEU A 193 -14.07 3.20 9.85
CA LEU A 193 -14.25 4.07 8.68
C LEU A 193 -13.68 3.44 7.39
N PHE A 194 -12.71 2.54 7.50
CA PHE A 194 -11.88 2.07 6.38
C PHE A 194 -12.16 0.62 6.03
N LEU A 195 -13.40 0.30 5.64
CA LEU A 195 -13.87 -1.08 5.47
C LEU A 195 -13.28 -1.82 4.25
N LYS A 196 -12.70 -1.10 3.29
CA LYS A 196 -12.01 -1.67 2.12
C LYS A 196 -10.53 -1.95 2.37
N ALA A 197 -9.96 -1.36 3.41
CA ALA A 197 -8.55 -1.47 3.71
C ALA A 197 -8.20 -2.84 4.31
N LYS A 198 -6.94 -3.26 4.13
CA LYS A 198 -6.32 -4.28 4.98
C LYS A 198 -5.92 -3.64 6.30
N HIS A 199 -6.29 -4.26 7.42
CA HIS A 199 -5.99 -3.75 8.74
C HIS A 199 -4.80 -4.52 9.32
N ILE A 200 -3.87 -3.78 9.90
CA ILE A 200 -2.75 -4.29 10.71
C ILE A 200 -2.91 -3.63 12.08
N VAL A 201 -3.32 -4.38 13.10
CA VAL A 201 -3.49 -3.88 14.47
C VAL A 201 -2.52 -4.63 15.36
N GLY A 202 -1.43 -3.96 15.75
CA GLY A 202 -0.29 -4.65 16.34
C GLY A 202 0.18 -5.79 15.43
N TYR A 203 0.18 -7.02 15.93
CA TYR A 203 0.59 -8.19 15.13
C TYR A 203 -0.55 -8.84 14.33
N CYS A 204 -1.78 -8.33 14.45
CA CYS A 204 -2.94 -8.88 13.79
C CYS A 204 -3.14 -8.28 12.39
N VAL A 205 -2.94 -9.08 11.34
CA VAL A 205 -3.18 -8.68 9.95
C VAL A 205 -4.50 -9.28 9.46
N SER A 206 -5.43 -8.47 8.95
CA SER A 206 -6.73 -8.96 8.51
C SER A 206 -7.37 -8.16 7.37
N VAL A 207 -8.23 -8.83 6.60
CA VAL A 207 -9.22 -8.21 5.71
C VAL A 207 -10.57 -8.84 6.02
N LYS A 208 -11.53 -8.06 6.54
CA LYS A 208 -12.81 -8.57 7.03
C LYS A 208 -12.61 -9.66 8.10
N ASP A 209 -13.08 -10.88 7.84
CA ASP A 209 -12.98 -12.06 8.69
C ASP A 209 -11.77 -12.97 8.35
N GLN A 210 -10.94 -12.56 7.40
CA GLN A 210 -9.73 -13.29 7.01
C GLN A 210 -8.52 -12.76 7.77
N TYR A 211 -7.90 -13.61 8.57
CA TYR A 211 -6.69 -13.30 9.34
C TYR A 211 -5.47 -13.93 8.67
N PHE A 212 -4.42 -13.14 8.51
CA PHE A 212 -3.16 -13.54 7.88
C PHE A 212 -2.09 -13.71 8.96
N ILE A 213 -1.48 -14.89 9.03
CA ILE A 213 -0.40 -15.16 9.97
C ILE A 213 0.89 -14.56 9.40
N HIS A 214 1.38 -13.50 10.05
CA HIS A 214 2.67 -12.89 9.73
C HIS A 214 3.62 -13.05 10.94
N PRO A 215 4.90 -13.42 10.73
CA PRO A 215 5.83 -13.71 11.82
C PRO A 215 6.46 -12.45 12.45
N PHE A 216 5.63 -11.52 12.92
CA PHE A 216 6.08 -10.33 13.65
C PHE A 216 6.81 -10.71 14.95
N ASP A 217 6.36 -11.77 15.62
CA ASP A 217 6.98 -12.36 16.82
C ASP A 217 8.44 -12.78 16.60
N LYS A 218 8.83 -13.02 15.34
CA LYS A 218 10.20 -13.39 14.93
C LYS A 218 11.00 -12.19 14.41
N GLY A 219 10.49 -10.97 14.55
CA GLY A 219 11.18 -9.77 14.09
C GLY A 219 11.06 -9.51 12.58
N ILE A 220 10.18 -10.21 11.87
CA ILE A 220 10.07 -10.10 10.41
C ILE A 220 9.18 -8.92 10.04
N ALA A 221 9.71 -7.97 9.27
CA ALA A 221 8.96 -6.84 8.76
C ALA A 221 7.86 -7.26 7.78
N PHE A 222 6.75 -6.53 7.77
CA PHE A 222 5.71 -6.62 6.75
C PHE A 222 5.93 -5.50 5.73
N GLU A 223 6.31 -5.86 4.51
CA GLU A 223 6.49 -4.89 3.42
C GLU A 223 5.11 -4.53 2.85
N ILE A 224 4.72 -3.25 2.93
CA ILE A 224 3.46 -2.76 2.36
C ILE A 224 3.68 -2.36 0.90
N ASP A 225 4.72 -1.56 0.66
CA ASP A 225 5.10 -1.07 -0.67
C ASP A 225 6.58 -0.69 -0.68
N ALA A 226 7.12 -0.30 -1.84
CA ALA A 226 8.49 0.14 -2.01
C ALA A 226 8.83 1.30 -1.06
N GLY A 227 9.66 1.02 -0.06
CA GLY A 227 10.08 2.00 0.95
C GLY A 227 9.11 2.20 2.11
N ILE A 228 8.05 1.39 2.21
CA ILE A 228 7.08 1.42 3.31
C ILE A 228 6.95 0.02 3.91
N LYS A 229 7.33 -0.10 5.19
CA LYS A 229 7.23 -1.36 5.92
C LYS A 229 6.77 -1.18 7.35
N VAL A 230 6.12 -2.20 7.88
CA VAL A 230 5.74 -2.30 9.29
C VAL A 230 6.76 -3.20 9.99
N ILE A 231 7.35 -2.70 11.07
CA ILE A 231 8.32 -3.46 11.88
C ILE A 231 7.74 -3.72 13.27
N PRO A 232 8.02 -4.89 13.88
CA PRO A 232 7.65 -5.15 15.27
C PRO A 232 8.55 -4.31 16.19
N THR A 233 7.92 -3.59 17.11
CA THR A 233 8.60 -2.70 18.07
C THR A 233 7.98 -2.86 19.46
N PRO A 234 7.92 -4.08 20.03
CA PRO A 234 7.19 -4.32 21.27
C PRO A 234 7.73 -3.47 22.43
N GLY A 235 6.91 -3.23 23.44
CA GLY A 235 7.33 -2.59 24.68
C GLY A 235 6.21 -1.92 25.44
N HIS A 236 5.55 -0.93 24.81
CA HIS A 236 4.38 -0.26 25.39
C HIS A 236 3.25 -1.27 25.55
N THR A 237 2.95 -1.99 24.47
CA THR A 237 2.22 -3.25 24.47
C THR A 237 3.10 -4.40 23.96
N ALA A 238 2.65 -5.63 24.12
CA ALA A 238 3.43 -6.80 23.71
C ALA A 238 3.53 -6.96 22.18
N ASP A 239 2.62 -6.34 21.43
CA ASP A 239 2.44 -6.49 20.00
C ASP A 239 2.53 -5.16 19.24
N ASP A 240 3.17 -4.15 19.82
CA ASP A 240 3.39 -2.86 19.15
C ASP A 240 4.13 -3.03 17.82
N VAL A 241 3.69 -2.25 16.84
CA VAL A 241 4.36 -2.09 15.55
C VAL A 241 4.62 -0.63 15.24
N SER A 242 5.67 -0.38 14.45
CA SER A 242 6.00 0.94 13.90
C SER A 242 6.04 0.90 12.38
N VAL A 243 5.68 2.01 11.73
CA VAL A 243 5.75 2.14 10.27
C VAL A 243 7.00 2.91 9.88
N VAL A 244 7.87 2.29 9.08
CA VAL A 244 9.08 2.90 8.51
C VAL A 244 8.77 3.34 7.10
N VAL A 245 8.95 4.63 6.84
CA VAL A 245 8.71 5.26 5.54
C VAL A 245 9.98 5.94 5.07
N LYS A 246 10.48 5.55 3.91
CA LYS A 246 11.52 6.30 3.21
C LYS A 246 10.85 7.38 2.36
N THR A 247 11.12 8.66 2.65
CA THR A 247 10.55 9.81 1.96
C THR A 247 11.59 10.53 1.09
N GLU A 248 11.10 11.37 0.17
CA GLU A 248 11.93 12.19 -0.73
C GLU A 248 12.66 13.32 0.01
N ASP A 249 12.01 13.93 1.01
CA ASP A 249 12.36 15.22 1.60
C ASP A 249 12.93 15.15 3.03
N LEU A 250 12.50 14.17 3.82
CA LEU A 250 12.83 14.02 5.24
C LEU A 250 13.78 12.84 5.51
N GLY A 251 14.07 12.01 4.51
CA GLY A 251 14.84 10.78 4.70
C GLY A 251 13.96 9.67 5.25
N ILE A 252 14.37 8.99 6.33
CA ILE A 252 13.59 7.94 6.96
C ILE A 252 12.72 8.52 8.07
N VAL A 253 11.40 8.45 7.90
CA VAL A 253 10.42 8.80 8.92
C VAL A 253 9.89 7.52 9.55
N VAL A 254 9.91 7.43 10.88
CA VAL A 254 9.30 6.31 11.61
C VAL A 254 8.10 6.81 12.38
N ILE A 255 6.93 6.24 12.09
CA ILE A 255 5.69 6.47 12.84
C ILE A 255 5.64 5.41 13.92
N ALA A 256 5.89 5.83 15.16
CA ALA A 256 6.29 4.93 16.24
C ALA A 256 5.17 4.57 17.22
N GLY A 257 4.02 5.25 17.14
CA GLY A 257 3.00 5.19 18.18
C GLY A 257 3.62 5.49 19.55
N ASP A 258 3.13 4.82 20.58
CA ASP A 258 3.50 5.07 21.97
C ASP A 258 4.86 4.49 22.38
N ILE A 259 5.64 3.95 21.43
CA ILE A 259 7.06 3.71 21.70
C ILE A 259 7.76 5.01 22.07
N PHE A 260 7.31 6.13 21.50
CA PHE A 260 7.60 7.47 21.96
C PHE A 260 6.30 8.20 22.27
N GLU A 261 6.18 8.69 23.51
CA GLU A 261 5.04 9.52 23.91
C GLU A 261 5.10 10.86 23.17
N ARG A 262 6.26 11.54 23.23
CA ARG A 262 6.56 12.85 22.65
C ARG A 262 8.06 13.14 22.77
N GLU A 263 8.60 14.12 22.05
CA GLU A 263 10.05 14.41 22.02
C GLU A 263 10.68 14.59 23.41
N GLU A 264 9.95 15.21 24.34
CA GLU A 264 10.43 15.48 25.70
C GLU A 264 10.76 14.21 26.49
N ASP A 265 10.18 13.06 26.12
CA ASP A 265 10.36 11.77 26.78
C ASP A 265 11.78 11.18 26.59
N ILE A 266 12.56 11.75 25.65
CA ILE A 266 13.99 11.44 25.48
C ILE A 266 14.78 11.99 26.67
N GLU A 267 14.43 13.18 27.13
CA GLU A 267 15.07 13.85 28.25
C GLU A 267 14.45 13.47 29.59
N GLN A 268 13.17 13.11 29.58
CA GLN A 268 12.35 12.81 30.75
C GLN A 268 11.70 11.41 30.62
N PRO A 269 12.45 10.31 30.87
CA PRO A 269 11.96 8.94 30.68
C PRO A 269 10.73 8.59 31.52
N GLU A 270 10.51 9.30 32.63
CA GLU A 270 9.32 9.17 33.47
C GLU A 270 8.02 9.42 32.71
N ILE A 271 8.05 10.23 31.64
CA ILE A 271 6.89 10.49 30.78
C ILE A 271 6.38 9.18 30.20
N TRP A 272 7.17 8.48 29.39
CA TRP A 272 6.72 7.23 28.76
C TRP A 272 6.64 6.06 29.75
N ARG A 273 7.48 6.04 30.80
CA ARG A 273 7.44 4.96 31.82
C ARG A 273 6.18 4.99 32.67
N SER A 274 5.56 6.16 32.85
CA SER A 274 4.31 6.29 33.61
C SER A 274 3.06 6.12 32.76
N CYS A 275 3.17 6.10 31.43
CA CYS A 275 2.06 5.93 30.48
C CYS A 275 1.65 4.47 30.21
N GLY A 276 1.93 3.54 31.14
CA GLY A 276 1.36 2.19 31.06
C GLY A 276 2.15 1.17 30.25
N SER A 277 3.45 1.40 30.03
CA SER A 277 4.36 0.44 29.41
C SER A 277 4.28 -0.96 30.05
N VAL A 278 3.90 -1.97 29.26
CA VAL A 278 3.81 -3.36 29.71
C VAL A 278 5.19 -3.98 29.92
N ASN A 279 6.19 -3.58 29.14
CA ASN A 279 7.57 -4.02 29.28
C ASN A 279 8.55 -2.87 29.00
N PRO A 280 8.92 -2.09 30.04
CA PRO A 280 9.78 -0.92 29.88
C PRO A 280 11.16 -1.21 29.32
N GLU A 281 11.76 -2.35 29.66
CA GLU A 281 13.07 -2.75 29.12
C GLU A 281 13.00 -3.01 27.62
N GLN A 282 11.96 -3.74 27.19
CA GLN A 282 11.72 -4.00 25.77
C GLN A 282 11.34 -2.72 25.01
N GLN A 283 10.59 -1.80 25.62
CA GLN A 283 10.30 -0.50 25.02
C GLN A 283 11.58 0.33 24.84
N GLU A 284 12.50 0.33 25.81
CA GLU A 284 13.79 1.01 25.67
C GLU A 284 14.61 0.44 24.49
N ASN A 285 14.60 -0.89 24.31
CA ASN A 285 15.23 -1.54 23.16
C ASN A 285 14.59 -1.08 21.84
N SER A 286 13.26 -1.06 21.77
CA SER A 286 12.51 -0.60 20.58
C SER A 286 12.78 0.88 20.26
N ARG A 287 12.80 1.74 21.28
CA ARG A 287 13.18 3.16 21.17
C ARG A 287 14.58 3.33 20.56
N ALA A 288 15.56 2.56 21.04
CA ALA A 288 16.92 2.61 20.50
C ALA A 288 17.01 2.11 19.05
N ILE A 289 16.27 1.04 18.69
CA ILE A 289 16.22 0.53 17.31
C ILE A 289 15.65 1.61 16.38
N ILE A 290 14.50 2.19 16.73
CA ILE A 290 13.84 3.23 15.94
C ILE A 290 14.76 4.44 15.76
N ALA A 291 15.34 4.96 16.85
CA ALA A 291 16.21 6.13 16.77
C ALA A 291 17.45 5.90 15.90
N ASN A 292 17.99 4.68 15.85
CA ASN A 292 19.14 4.38 15.02
C ASN A 292 18.84 4.39 13.52
N ILE A 293 17.61 4.06 13.12
CA ILE A 293 17.20 4.04 11.70
C ILE A 293 16.50 5.31 11.23
N ALA A 294 15.88 6.06 12.14
CA ALA A 294 15.08 7.22 11.82
C ALA A 294 15.93 8.48 11.64
N ASP A 295 15.53 9.31 10.67
CA ASP A 295 15.88 10.73 10.58
C ASP A 295 14.82 11.59 11.31
N TYR A 296 13.55 11.16 11.26
CA TYR A 296 12.43 11.76 11.98
C TYR A 296 11.54 10.71 12.65
N ILE A 297 10.96 11.06 13.80
CA ILE A 297 10.02 10.20 14.53
C ILE A 297 8.69 10.94 14.68
N VAL A 298 7.60 10.26 14.35
CA VAL A 298 6.24 10.67 14.72
C VAL A 298 5.84 9.89 15.97
N PRO A 299 5.76 10.55 17.14
CA PRO A 299 5.36 9.90 18.39
C PRO A 299 3.83 9.74 18.48
N GLY A 300 3.37 8.96 19.46
CA GLY A 300 1.96 8.73 19.74
C GLY A 300 1.23 10.01 20.16
N HIS A 301 1.81 10.80 21.07
CA HIS A 301 1.14 11.89 21.79
C HIS A 301 1.90 13.23 21.69
N GLY A 302 2.41 13.56 20.50
CA GLY A 302 3.12 14.82 20.25
C GLY A 302 3.45 15.09 18.79
N PRO A 303 4.13 16.22 18.50
CA PRO A 303 4.55 16.55 17.15
C PRO A 303 5.71 15.67 16.66
N ILE A 304 5.82 15.55 15.34
CA ILE A 304 7.00 14.96 14.69
C ILE A 304 8.28 15.71 15.08
N PHE A 305 9.35 14.99 15.37
CA PHE A 305 10.64 15.59 15.73
C PHE A 305 11.82 14.94 14.98
N LYS A 306 12.91 15.70 14.85
CA LYS A 306 14.13 15.26 14.17
C LYS A 306 15.02 14.49 15.11
N VAL A 307 15.52 13.33 14.67
CA VAL A 307 16.45 12.53 15.45
C VAL A 307 17.87 13.09 15.34
N THR A 308 18.48 13.40 16.48
CA THR A 308 19.86 13.88 16.55
C THR A 308 20.82 12.78 16.97
N ASP A 309 22.11 12.91 16.64
CA ASP A 309 23.14 11.96 17.10
C ASP A 309 23.22 11.85 18.63
N ALA A 310 22.93 12.94 19.34
CA ALA A 310 22.86 12.96 20.80
C ALA A 310 21.74 12.06 21.31
N MET A 311 20.54 12.13 20.70
CA MET A 311 19.41 11.25 21.02
C MET A 311 19.76 9.78 20.75
N LYS A 312 20.36 9.46 19.60
CA LYS A 312 20.78 8.09 19.24
C LYS A 312 21.76 7.51 20.26
N LYS A 313 22.77 8.30 20.65
CA LYS A 313 23.76 7.91 21.65
C LYS A 313 23.12 7.67 23.02
N LYS A 314 22.22 8.55 23.46
CA LYS A 314 21.55 8.46 24.75
C LYS A 314 20.68 7.21 24.85
N LEU A 315 19.78 6.99 23.88
CA LEU A 315 18.91 5.81 23.87
C LEU A 315 19.72 4.51 23.79
N SER A 316 20.81 4.49 23.01
CA SER A 316 21.71 3.33 22.95
C SER A 316 22.47 3.07 24.27
N GLN A 317 22.71 4.11 25.08
CA GLN A 317 23.31 3.97 26.40
C GLN A 317 22.31 3.43 27.43
N ASN A 318 21.05 3.89 27.39
CA ASN A 318 20.00 3.41 28.29
C ASN A 318 19.79 1.89 28.18
N VAL A 319 19.79 1.36 26.95
CA VAL A 319 19.73 -0.08 26.68
C VAL A 319 20.88 -0.84 27.37
N ARG A 320 22.10 -0.31 27.32
CA ARG A 320 23.26 -0.95 27.96
C ARG A 320 23.14 -0.98 29.48
N MET A 321 22.51 0.02 30.08
CA MET A 321 22.28 0.07 31.53
C MET A 321 21.15 -0.85 31.98
N CYS A 322 20.14 -1.12 31.15
CA CYS A 322 19.09 -2.07 31.49
C CYS A 322 19.58 -3.52 31.45
N ASN A 323 20.50 -3.84 30.53
CA ASN A 323 21.06 -5.18 30.36
C ASN A 323 22.24 -5.51 31.30
N SER A 324 22.61 -4.61 32.22
CA SER A 324 23.74 -4.76 33.15
C SER A 324 23.27 -4.98 34.58
#